data_AF-A0A523YU00-F1
#
_entry.id   AF-A0A523YU00-F1
#
_cell.length_a   1.000
_cell.length_b   1.000
_cell.length_c   1.000
_cell.angle_alpha   90.00
_cell.angle_beta   90.00
_cell.angle_gamma   90.00
#
_symmetry.space_group_name_H-M   'P 1'
#
loop_
_entity.id
_entity.type
_entity.pdbx_description
1 polymer ?
#
loop_
_entity_poly.entity_id
_entity_poly.type
_entity_poly.pdbx_seq_one_letter_code
_entity_poly.pdbx_strand_id
1 'polypeptide(L)'
;MLTKLKIENIALVDSIELTFEPGLSVLTGETGAGKSIIVTALALALGERADREFVHHGADSAVVYATFDFSRLPHDFLRESPSDGDNDLVEVRRELAADGTSKAKINGKQASLSQLRRITAPMAEILGQHANQMLMNEDNHLAFLDRFASLEPLREEVAQVFSEWQKVTAELANIKGKREQLKRDRELLLFQKAEIEKARLRVGEEEELVNERKILDSARTLMASAETVQQTLDADDSSISNLLGLARKELDRMAAIDNSLQKQMEILAEIEFQVEEMRRFVQQYGS
;
A
#
# COMPACT_ATOMS: atom_id res chain seq x y z
N MET A 1 10.43 -21.39 41.04
CA MET A 1 10.81 -21.19 42.46
C MET A 1 12.15 -20.49 42.52
N LEU A 2 12.33 -19.47 43.37
CA LEU A 2 13.65 -18.88 43.63
C LEU A 2 14.52 -19.89 44.39
N THR A 3 15.71 -20.22 43.88
CA THR A 3 16.64 -21.17 44.50
C THR A 3 17.87 -20.48 45.07
N LYS A 4 18.30 -19.38 44.46
CA LYS A 4 19.49 -18.63 44.88
C LYS A 4 19.30 -17.13 44.65
N LEU A 5 19.78 -16.32 45.60
CA LEU A 5 19.87 -14.87 45.48
C LEU A 5 21.26 -14.42 45.93
N LYS A 6 22.00 -13.77 45.04
CA LYS A 6 23.28 -13.12 45.36
C LYS A 6 23.15 -11.62 45.15
N ILE A 7 23.65 -10.85 46.10
CA ILE A 7 23.58 -9.41 46.12
C ILE A 7 24.99 -8.87 46.32
N GLU A 8 25.38 -7.90 45.51
CA GLU A 8 26.68 -7.23 45.60
C GLU A 8 26.46 -5.70 45.59
N ASN A 9 27.05 -5.01 46.57
CA ASN A 9 27.07 -3.55 46.71
C ASN A 9 25.68 -2.88 46.70
N ILE A 10 24.69 -3.44 47.40
CA ILE A 10 23.35 -2.84 47.54
C ILE A 10 23.17 -2.24 48.93
N ALA A 11 22.79 -0.97 48.99
CA ALA A 11 22.53 -0.21 50.20
C ALA A 11 23.70 -0.29 51.20
N LEU A 12 23.61 -1.08 52.27
CA LEU A 12 24.65 -1.25 53.30
C LEU A 12 25.39 -2.59 53.20
N VAL A 13 25.18 -3.34 52.11
CA VAL A 13 25.69 -4.71 51.96
C VAL A 13 26.73 -4.78 50.85
N ASP A 14 27.94 -5.21 51.21
CA ASP A 14 29.02 -5.49 50.26
C ASP A 14 28.70 -6.73 49.43
N SER A 15 28.41 -7.86 50.08
CA SER A 15 28.05 -9.12 49.42
C SER A 15 27.24 -10.02 50.33
N ILE A 16 26.10 -10.52 49.83
CA ILE A 16 25.29 -11.55 50.49
C ILE A 16 24.92 -12.62 49.46
N GLU A 17 24.94 -13.88 49.88
CA GLU A 17 24.46 -15.01 49.09
C GLU A 17 23.49 -15.84 49.93
N LEU A 18 22.30 -16.08 49.40
CA LEU A 18 21.22 -16.84 50.03
C LEU A 18 20.80 -17.99 49.12
N THR A 19 20.59 -19.15 49.72
CA THR A 19 20.02 -20.34 49.06
C THR A 19 18.66 -20.62 49.68
N PHE A 20 17.68 -20.91 48.83
CA PHE A 20 16.29 -21.13 49.24
C PHE A 20 15.88 -22.57 48.97
N GLU A 21 15.20 -23.17 49.94
CA GLU A 21 14.59 -24.49 49.84
C GLU A 21 13.07 -24.39 49.65
N PRO A 22 12.42 -25.42 49.08
CA PRO A 22 10.98 -25.41 48.88
C PRO A 22 10.22 -25.28 50.20
N GLY A 23 9.15 -24.48 50.20
CA GLY A 23 8.28 -24.30 51.37
C GLY A 23 8.37 -22.89 51.93
N LEU A 24 8.37 -22.77 53.27
CA LEU A 24 8.35 -21.49 53.97
C LEU A 24 9.77 -21.12 54.43
N SER A 25 10.29 -20.03 53.88
CA SER A 25 11.52 -19.38 54.37
C SER A 25 11.14 -18.16 55.23
N VAL A 26 11.61 -18.13 56.48
CA VAL A 26 11.36 -17.01 57.40
C VAL A 26 12.66 -16.26 57.66
N LEU A 27 12.68 -14.98 57.26
CA LEU A 27 13.80 -14.07 57.52
C LEU A 27 13.54 -13.30 58.82
N THR A 28 14.42 -13.46 59.80
CA THR A 28 14.38 -12.76 61.10
C THR A 28 15.61 -11.85 61.27
N GLY A 29 15.53 -10.88 62.18
CA GLY A 29 16.62 -9.95 62.45
C GLY A 29 16.23 -8.88 63.46
N GLU A 30 17.22 -8.13 63.95
CA GLU A 30 17.03 -7.07 64.95
C GLU A 30 16.49 -5.77 64.35
N THR A 31 17.05 -5.36 63.20
CA THR A 31 16.64 -4.18 62.46
C THR A 31 16.08 -4.60 61.10
N GLY A 32 14.92 -4.08 60.72
CA GLY A 32 14.24 -4.45 59.47
C GLY A 32 15.04 -4.15 58.18
N ALA A 33 16.20 -3.51 58.29
CA ALA A 33 17.08 -3.15 57.18
C ALA A 33 17.52 -4.36 56.34
N GLY A 34 17.93 -5.47 56.98
CA GLY A 34 18.38 -6.67 56.25
C GLY A 34 17.26 -7.31 55.42
N LYS A 35 16.05 -7.36 55.97
CA LYS A 35 14.86 -7.85 55.25
C LYS A 35 14.51 -6.93 54.07
N SER A 36 14.53 -5.61 54.28
CA SER A 36 14.24 -4.65 53.20
C SER A 36 15.24 -4.78 52.06
N ILE A 37 16.54 -4.96 52.34
CA ILE A 37 17.56 -5.14 51.30
C ILE A 37 17.28 -6.39 50.45
N ILE A 38 16.92 -7.50 51.07
CA ILE A 38 16.59 -8.75 50.36
C ILE A 38 15.35 -8.54 49.47
N VAL A 39 14.30 -7.90 50.00
CA VAL A 39 13.07 -7.62 49.23
C VAL A 39 13.34 -6.68 48.05
N THR A 40 14.13 -5.63 48.27
CA THR A 40 14.53 -4.69 47.20
C THR A 40 15.37 -5.39 46.13
N ALA A 41 16.33 -6.21 46.52
CA ALA A 41 17.15 -6.97 45.58
C ALA A 41 16.30 -7.95 44.76
N LEU A 42 15.34 -8.63 45.40
CA LEU A 42 14.40 -9.47 44.69
C LEU A 42 13.54 -8.66 43.72
N ALA A 43 13.00 -7.50 44.12
CA ALA A 43 12.22 -6.63 43.24
C ALA A 43 13.02 -6.22 41.99
N LEU A 44 14.30 -5.89 42.19
CA LEU A 44 15.25 -5.58 41.12
C LEU A 44 15.43 -6.76 40.15
N ALA A 45 15.58 -7.98 40.67
CA ALA A 45 15.67 -9.19 39.86
C ALA A 45 14.36 -9.47 39.09
N LEU A 46 13.21 -9.08 39.63
CA LEU A 46 11.90 -9.17 38.96
C LEU A 46 11.66 -8.03 37.94
N GLY A 47 12.65 -7.15 37.76
CA GLY A 47 12.61 -6.06 36.79
C GLY A 47 11.91 -4.80 37.30
N GLU A 48 11.72 -4.64 38.61
CA GLU A 48 11.26 -3.35 39.13
C GLU A 48 12.25 -2.22 38.87
N ARG A 49 11.72 -0.99 38.79
CA ARG A 49 12.59 0.19 38.67
C ARG A 49 13.29 0.43 40.00
N ALA A 50 14.55 0.83 39.94
CA ALA A 50 15.33 1.20 41.10
C ALA A 50 15.91 2.59 40.94
N ASP A 51 15.98 3.29 42.06
CA ASP A 51 16.72 4.53 42.19
C ASP A 51 18.22 4.25 42.37
N ARG A 52 19.05 5.15 41.86
CA ARG A 52 20.52 5.11 42.03
C ARG A 52 20.96 5.08 43.50
N GLU A 53 20.10 5.53 44.41
CA GLU A 53 20.33 5.53 45.86
C GLU A 53 20.51 4.11 46.44
N PHE A 54 20.18 3.07 45.68
CA PHE A 54 20.43 1.68 46.07
C PHE A 54 21.88 1.22 45.87
N VAL A 55 22.71 1.96 45.12
CA VAL A 55 24.13 1.62 44.96
C VAL A 55 24.90 1.98 46.23
N HIS A 56 25.66 1.04 46.79
CA HIS A 56 26.47 1.27 48.00
C HIS A 56 27.39 2.48 47.82
N HIS A 57 27.52 3.30 48.87
CA HIS A 57 28.37 4.48 48.81
C HIS A 57 29.84 4.10 48.54
N GLY A 58 30.39 4.62 47.44
CA GLY A 58 31.76 4.34 47.00
C GLY A 58 31.90 3.15 46.04
N ALA A 59 30.82 2.45 45.71
CA ALA A 59 30.81 1.42 44.68
C ALA A 59 30.42 1.99 43.30
N ASP A 60 31.07 1.49 42.25
CA ASP A 60 30.76 1.89 40.86
C ASP A 60 29.43 1.30 40.36
N SER A 61 29.02 0.15 40.91
CA SER A 61 27.79 -0.55 40.54
C SER A 61 27.30 -1.50 41.63
N ALA A 62 25.99 -1.72 41.63
CA ALA A 62 25.29 -2.74 42.39
C ALA A 62 24.80 -3.87 41.48
N VAL A 63 24.88 -5.12 41.93
CA VAL A 63 24.51 -6.28 41.14
C VAL A 63 23.64 -7.25 41.94
N VAL A 64 22.57 -7.72 41.31
CA VAL A 64 21.74 -8.82 41.81
C VAL A 64 21.82 -9.99 40.85
N TYR A 65 22.01 -11.18 41.40
CA TYR A 65 21.87 -12.45 40.71
C TYR A 65 20.72 -13.22 41.35
N ALA A 66 19.80 -13.72 40.55
CA ALA A 66 18.71 -14.58 41.02
C ALA A 66 18.62 -15.80 40.12
N THR A 67 18.54 -16.98 40.73
CA THR A 67 18.32 -18.24 40.02
C THR A 67 16.93 -18.75 40.33
N PHE A 68 16.18 -19.04 39.27
CA PHE A 68 14.81 -19.53 39.36
C PHE A 68 14.71 -20.90 38.70
N ASP A 69 14.05 -21.82 39.38
CA ASP A 69 13.66 -23.13 38.87
C ASP A 69 12.26 -23.06 38.24
N PHE A 70 12.19 -23.31 36.94
CA PHE A 70 11.02 -23.27 36.06
C PHE A 70 10.41 -24.66 35.82
N SER A 71 10.94 -25.73 36.42
CA SER A 71 10.47 -27.13 36.20
C SER A 71 8.98 -27.35 36.44
N ARG A 72 8.33 -26.45 37.19
CA ARG A 72 6.89 -26.50 37.53
C ARG A 72 6.01 -25.63 36.65
N LEU A 73 6.56 -24.97 35.64
CA LEU A 73 5.81 -24.07 34.76
C LEU A 73 5.70 -24.65 33.35
N PRO A 74 4.66 -24.25 32.58
CA PRO A 74 4.51 -24.72 31.21
C PRO A 74 5.73 -24.37 30.37
N HIS A 75 6.28 -25.34 29.65
CA HIS A 75 7.49 -25.19 28.83
C HIS A 75 7.40 -24.06 27.78
N ASP A 76 6.18 -23.67 27.38
CA ASP A 76 5.96 -22.59 26.42
C ASP A 76 6.48 -21.22 26.91
N PHE A 77 6.57 -20.99 28.22
CA PHE A 77 7.15 -19.76 28.78
C PHE A 77 8.67 -19.66 28.57
N LEU A 78 9.35 -20.79 28.42
CA LEU A 78 10.81 -20.86 28.22
C LEU A 78 11.21 -20.78 26.75
N ARG A 79 10.30 -21.05 25.80
CA ARG A 79 10.59 -21.02 24.35
C ARG A 79 10.97 -19.62 23.83
N GLU A 80 10.57 -18.57 24.54
CA GLU A 80 10.96 -17.18 24.25
C GLU A 80 12.14 -16.68 25.10
N SER A 81 12.60 -17.47 26.06
CA SER A 81 13.77 -17.14 26.87
C SER A 81 15.02 -17.53 26.08
N PRO A 82 16.07 -16.69 26.07
CA PRO A 82 17.30 -17.02 25.37
C PRO A 82 18.13 -18.03 26.20
N SER A 83 17.60 -19.23 26.45
CA SER A 83 18.35 -20.34 27.07
C SER A 83 19.21 -21.05 26.02
N ASP A 84 20.45 -21.35 26.39
CA ASP A 84 21.37 -22.18 25.60
C ASP A 84 21.30 -23.66 26.03
N GLY A 85 20.16 -24.14 26.53
CA GLY A 85 20.03 -25.56 26.89
C GLY A 85 18.69 -25.98 27.49
N ASP A 86 18.51 -27.30 27.59
CA ASP A 86 17.40 -28.06 28.20
C ASP A 86 17.35 -27.95 29.75
N ASN A 87 17.85 -26.85 30.33
CA ASN A 87 17.88 -26.70 31.78
C ASN A 87 16.67 -25.89 32.26
N ASP A 88 15.94 -26.43 33.22
CA ASP A 88 14.80 -25.77 33.87
C ASP A 88 15.23 -24.60 34.79
N LEU A 89 16.51 -24.23 34.79
CA LEU A 89 17.05 -23.13 35.58
C LEU A 89 17.24 -21.88 34.72
N VAL A 90 16.69 -20.76 35.20
CA VAL A 90 16.88 -19.44 34.61
C VAL A 90 17.68 -18.57 35.56
N GLU A 91 18.81 -18.08 35.07
CA GLU A 91 19.68 -17.16 35.78
C GLU A 91 19.43 -15.73 35.31
N VAL A 92 19.03 -14.87 36.23
CA VAL A 92 18.85 -13.44 36.02
C VAL A 92 20.02 -12.70 36.67
N ARG A 93 20.60 -11.76 35.92
CA ARG A 93 21.52 -10.76 36.46
C ARG A 93 21.00 -9.36 36.18
N ARG A 94 20.85 -8.55 37.22
CA ARG A 94 20.52 -7.13 37.13
C ARG A 94 21.67 -6.31 37.68
N GLU A 95 22.17 -5.38 36.88
CA GLU A 95 23.25 -4.46 37.26
C GLU A 95 22.74 -3.03 37.18
N LEU A 96 23.02 -2.23 38.20
CA LEU A 96 22.71 -0.82 38.30
C LEU A 96 24.02 -0.08 38.59
N ALA A 97 24.49 0.72 37.64
CA ALA A 97 25.67 1.54 37.83
C ALA A 97 25.33 2.84 38.58
N ALA A 98 26.33 3.44 39.23
CA ALA A 98 26.18 4.68 39.97
C ALA A 98 25.73 5.88 39.10
N ASP A 99 26.01 5.81 37.79
CA ASP A 99 25.56 6.79 36.80
C ASP A 99 24.06 6.66 36.43
N GLY A 100 23.37 5.66 36.97
CA GLY A 100 21.96 5.36 36.72
C GLY A 100 21.72 4.44 35.52
N THR A 101 22.76 4.01 34.81
CA THR A 101 22.61 3.01 33.74
C THR A 101 22.26 1.65 34.35
N SER A 102 21.33 0.94 33.71
CA SER A 102 20.92 -0.38 34.19
C SER A 102 20.90 -1.41 33.08
N LYS A 103 21.51 -2.56 33.36
CA LYS A 103 21.67 -3.67 32.42
C LYS A 103 21.01 -4.91 33.01
N ALA A 104 20.27 -5.64 32.19
CA ALA A 104 19.73 -6.94 32.57
C ALA A 104 20.31 -8.01 31.64
N LYS A 105 20.58 -9.19 32.22
CA LYS A 105 20.93 -10.39 31.47
C LYS A 105 20.07 -11.55 31.97
N ILE A 106 19.70 -12.41 31.04
CA ILE A 106 18.99 -13.66 31.30
C ILE A 106 19.82 -14.76 30.64
N ASN A 107 20.25 -15.75 31.41
CA ASN A 107 21.14 -16.83 30.97
C ASN A 107 22.38 -16.29 30.22
N GLY A 108 22.98 -15.22 30.75
CA GLY A 108 24.17 -14.58 30.17
C GLY A 108 23.93 -13.64 28.98
N LYS A 109 22.75 -13.69 28.33
CA LYS A 109 22.41 -12.82 27.18
C LYS A 109 21.71 -11.54 27.63
N GLN A 110 21.97 -10.43 26.94
CA GLN A 110 21.34 -9.14 27.26
C GLN A 110 19.83 -9.19 27.04
N ALA A 111 19.07 -8.63 27.98
CA ALA A 111 17.62 -8.55 27.91
C ALA A 111 17.15 -7.13 28.26
N SER A 112 16.03 -6.72 27.66
CA SER A 112 15.35 -5.49 28.07
C SER A 112 14.67 -5.66 29.44
N LEU A 113 14.34 -4.53 30.09
CA LEU A 113 13.59 -4.58 31.35
C LEU A 113 12.19 -5.18 31.18
N SER A 114 11.55 -4.96 30.02
CA SER A 114 10.25 -5.55 29.71
C SER A 114 10.33 -7.06 29.53
N GLN A 115 11.38 -7.56 28.87
CA GLN A 115 11.64 -9.00 28.75
C GLN A 115 11.88 -9.63 30.12
N LEU A 116 12.68 -8.97 30.96
CA LEU A 116 12.94 -9.44 32.32
C LEU A 116 11.64 -9.57 33.13
N ARG A 117 10.85 -8.48 33.22
CA ARG A 117 9.56 -8.49 33.92
C ARG A 117 8.63 -9.60 33.42
N ARG A 118 8.53 -9.76 32.10
CA ARG A 118 7.66 -10.76 31.48
C ARG A 118 8.06 -12.19 31.86
N ILE A 119 9.36 -12.49 31.91
CA ILE A 119 9.89 -13.82 32.24
C ILE A 119 9.77 -14.10 33.74
N THR A 120 9.97 -13.09 34.59
CA THR A 120 9.98 -13.29 36.05
C THR A 120 8.63 -13.13 36.72
N ALA A 121 7.66 -12.43 36.11
CA ALA A 121 6.31 -12.23 36.65
C ALA A 121 5.61 -13.52 37.11
N PRO A 122 5.65 -14.65 36.38
CA PRO A 122 5.05 -15.89 36.87
C PRO A 122 5.86 -16.60 37.98
N MET A 123 7.10 -16.19 38.27
CA MET A 123 7.95 -16.89 39.25
C MET A 123 7.74 -16.46 40.69
N ALA A 124 7.55 -15.16 40.91
CA ALA A 124 7.53 -14.57 42.23
C ALA A 124 6.72 -13.29 42.22
N GLU A 125 5.92 -13.12 43.27
CA GLU A 125 5.18 -11.92 43.57
C GLU A 125 5.64 -11.40 44.93
N ILE A 126 5.98 -10.11 45.00
CA ILE A 126 6.35 -9.46 46.25
C ILE A 126 5.08 -8.87 46.85
N LEU A 127 4.66 -9.35 48.01
CA LEU A 127 3.49 -8.82 48.72
C LEU A 127 3.95 -7.78 49.75
N GLY A 128 3.55 -6.51 49.56
CA GLY A 128 3.93 -5.39 50.43
C GLY A 128 3.10 -4.12 50.19
N GLN A 129 3.41 -3.04 50.92
CA GLN A 129 2.64 -1.78 50.92
C GLN A 129 2.63 -1.03 49.58
N HIS A 130 3.52 -1.36 48.64
CA HIS A 130 3.64 -0.73 47.31
C HIS A 130 3.59 -1.74 46.16
N ALA A 131 3.09 -2.96 46.40
CA ALA A 131 3.02 -4.00 45.38
C ALA A 131 1.75 -3.91 44.53
N ASN A 132 1.90 -3.92 43.20
CA ASN A 132 0.81 -4.23 42.29
C ASN A 132 0.43 -5.70 42.46
N GLN A 133 -0.57 -5.97 43.29
CA GLN A 133 -1.05 -7.33 43.54
C GLN A 133 -1.73 -7.86 42.27
N MET A 134 -1.36 -9.05 41.78
CA MET A 134 -2.07 -9.70 40.67
C MET A 134 -3.56 -9.88 40.99
N LEU A 135 -3.87 -10.09 42.28
CA LEU A 135 -5.22 -10.14 42.85
C LEU A 135 -5.99 -8.81 42.79
N MET A 136 -5.30 -7.67 42.72
CA MET A 136 -5.94 -6.35 42.62
C MET A 136 -6.00 -5.84 41.18
N ASN A 137 -5.42 -6.57 40.23
CA ASN A 137 -5.55 -6.25 38.82
C ASN A 137 -6.87 -6.84 38.27
N GLU A 138 -7.82 -5.97 37.96
CA GLU A 138 -9.13 -6.31 37.41
C GLU A 138 -9.04 -7.18 36.15
N ASP A 139 -7.99 -7.01 35.33
CA ASP A 139 -7.77 -7.80 34.11
C ASP A 139 -7.58 -9.30 34.40
N ASN A 140 -7.09 -9.65 35.60
CA ASN A 140 -6.84 -11.04 36.00
C ASN A 140 -8.04 -11.68 36.71
N HIS A 141 -9.02 -10.89 37.15
CA HIS A 141 -10.13 -11.39 37.97
C HIS A 141 -10.97 -12.42 37.23
N LEU A 142 -11.26 -12.18 35.95
CA LEU A 142 -12.00 -13.12 35.12
C LEU A 142 -11.24 -14.44 34.94
N ALA A 143 -9.93 -14.38 34.73
CA ALA A 143 -9.11 -15.59 34.62
C ALA A 143 -9.11 -16.41 35.93
N PHE A 144 -9.09 -15.74 37.09
CA PHE A 144 -9.23 -16.42 38.38
C PHE A 144 -10.61 -17.06 38.55
N LEU A 145 -11.68 -16.37 38.17
CA LEU A 145 -13.05 -16.88 38.26
C LEU A 145 -13.27 -18.07 37.32
N ASP A 146 -12.81 -17.95 36.08
CA ASP A 146 -12.91 -19.01 35.07
C ASP A 146 -12.17 -20.25 35.55
N ARG A 147 -10.96 -20.09 36.10
CA ARG A 147 -10.18 -21.19 36.67
C ARG A 147 -10.83 -21.81 37.91
N PHE A 148 -11.39 -20.98 38.78
CA PHE A 148 -12.12 -21.47 39.95
C PHE A 148 -13.33 -22.32 39.54
N ALA A 149 -14.04 -21.92 38.49
CA ALA A 149 -15.18 -22.65 37.93
C ALA A 149 -14.78 -23.76 36.91
N SER A 150 -13.48 -23.96 36.66
CA SER A 150 -12.95 -24.92 35.67
C SER A 150 -13.52 -24.70 34.25
N LEU A 151 -13.67 -23.43 33.86
CA LEU A 151 -14.26 -22.99 32.59
C LEU A 151 -13.23 -22.77 31.47
N GLU A 152 -11.94 -23.07 31.70
CA GLU A 152 -10.89 -22.86 30.70
C GLU A 152 -11.18 -23.50 29.33
N PRO A 153 -11.70 -24.75 29.24
CA PRO A 153 -12.03 -25.35 27.95
C PRO A 153 -13.12 -24.58 27.21
N LEU A 154 -14.15 -24.12 27.93
CA LEU A 154 -15.27 -23.36 27.34
C LEU A 154 -14.82 -21.97 26.91
N ARG A 155 -13.97 -21.32 27.71
CA ARG A 155 -13.35 -20.04 27.37
C ARG A 155 -12.53 -20.14 26.08
N GLU A 156 -11.78 -21.23 25.91
CA GLU A 156 -10.97 -21.47 24.71
C GLU A 156 -11.85 -21.69 23.48
N GLU A 157 -12.94 -22.46 23.59
CA GLU A 157 -13.92 -22.64 22.52
C GLU A 157 -14.55 -21.31 22.10
N VAL A 158 -14.98 -20.49 23.06
CA VAL A 158 -15.53 -19.15 22.79
C VAL A 158 -14.49 -18.26 22.10
N ALA A 159 -13.23 -18.28 22.54
CA ALA A 159 -12.16 -17.51 21.94
C ALA A 159 -11.90 -17.90 20.47
N GLN A 160 -11.98 -19.20 20.15
CA GLN A 160 -11.84 -19.69 18.78
C GLN A 160 -12.99 -19.20 17.89
N VAL A 161 -14.24 -19.41 18.32
CA VAL A 161 -15.43 -18.96 17.58
C VAL A 161 -15.43 -17.43 17.39
N PHE A 162 -15.02 -16.69 18.42
CA PHE A 162 -14.93 -15.24 18.34
C PHE A 162 -13.86 -14.77 17.34
N SER A 163 -12.70 -15.43 17.31
CA SER A 163 -11.63 -15.15 16.34
C SER A 163 -12.10 -15.39 14.90
N GLU A 164 -12.82 -16.49 14.66
CA GLU A 164 -13.43 -16.78 13.36
C GLU A 164 -14.49 -15.74 12.97
N TRP A 165 -15.37 -15.40 13.91
CA TRP A 165 -16.39 -14.37 13.69
C TRP A 165 -15.77 -13.02 13.31
N GLN A 166 -14.69 -12.60 13.99
CA GLN A 166 -13.97 -11.37 13.66
C GLN A 166 -13.40 -11.39 12.25
N LYS A 167 -12.78 -12.51 11.83
CA LYS A 167 -12.23 -12.68 10.47
C LYS A 167 -13.33 -12.56 9.42
N VAL A 168 -14.41 -13.32 9.56
CA VAL A 168 -15.53 -13.32 8.61
C VAL A 168 -16.21 -11.94 8.56
N THR A 169 -16.35 -11.27 9.69
CA THR A 169 -16.92 -9.91 9.75
C THR A 169 -16.04 -8.90 9.01
N ALA A 170 -14.72 -8.98 9.14
CA ALA A 170 -13.79 -8.13 8.42
C ALA A 170 -13.82 -8.40 6.90
N GLU A 171 -13.87 -9.67 6.49
CA GLU A 171 -14.02 -10.05 5.08
C GLU A 171 -15.33 -9.54 4.47
N LEU A 172 -16.44 -9.68 5.19
CA LEU A 172 -17.74 -9.18 4.77
C LEU A 172 -17.73 -7.67 4.57
N ALA A 173 -17.11 -6.92 5.49
CA ALA A 173 -16.97 -5.47 5.38
C ALA A 173 -16.17 -5.08 4.12
N ASN A 174 -15.06 -5.77 3.85
CA ASN A 174 -14.25 -5.55 2.66
C ASN A 174 -15.02 -5.83 1.36
N ILE A 175 -15.75 -6.95 1.29
CA ILE A 175 -16.55 -7.32 0.11
C ILE A 175 -17.66 -6.28 -0.12
N LYS A 176 -18.35 -5.84 0.93
CA LYS A 176 -19.37 -4.78 0.83
C LYS A 176 -18.77 -3.47 0.29
N GLY A 177 -17.59 -3.08 0.77
CA GLY A 177 -16.87 -1.90 0.28
C GLY A 177 -16.53 -2.00 -1.21
N LYS A 178 -15.98 -3.14 -1.65
CA LYS A 178 -15.65 -3.40 -3.07
C LYS A 178 -16.89 -3.38 -3.96
N ARG A 179 -18.02 -3.91 -3.49
CA ARG A 179 -19.27 -3.95 -4.26
C ARG A 179 -19.77 -2.56 -4.62
N GLU A 180 -19.71 -1.60 -3.68
CA GLU A 180 -20.12 -0.22 -3.94
C GLU A 180 -19.18 0.49 -4.93
N GLN A 181 -17.88 0.22 -4.86
CA GLN A 181 -16.93 0.75 -5.84
C GLN A 181 -17.22 0.22 -7.26
N LEU A 182 -17.34 -1.11 -7.40
CA LEU A 182 -17.66 -1.74 -8.69
C LEU A 182 -18.99 -1.26 -9.27
N LYS A 183 -19.97 -0.95 -8.42
CA LYS A 183 -21.25 -0.40 -8.87
C LYS A 183 -21.07 0.99 -9.51
N ARG A 184 -20.31 1.89 -8.87
CA ARG A 184 -20.00 3.22 -9.43
C ARG A 184 -19.21 3.13 -10.73
N ASP A 185 -18.19 2.27 -10.77
CA ASP A 185 -17.37 2.08 -11.96
C ASP A 185 -18.21 1.56 -13.13
N ARG A 186 -19.12 0.61 -12.86
CA ARG A 186 -20.06 0.09 -13.85
C ARG A 186 -20.99 1.18 -14.39
N GLU A 187 -21.53 2.04 -13.53
CA GLU A 187 -22.40 3.15 -13.94
C GLU A 187 -21.65 4.15 -14.84
N LEU A 188 -20.41 4.50 -14.49
CA LEU A 188 -19.55 5.37 -15.31
C LEU A 188 -19.25 4.75 -16.68
N LEU A 189 -18.86 3.47 -16.71
CA LEU A 189 -18.54 2.79 -17.97
C LEU A 189 -19.76 2.66 -18.88
N LEU A 190 -20.95 2.40 -18.32
CA LEU A 190 -22.19 2.37 -19.09
C LEU A 190 -22.55 3.74 -19.65
N PHE A 191 -22.33 4.81 -18.88
CA PHE A 191 -22.52 6.18 -19.35
C PHE A 191 -21.57 6.52 -20.51
N GLN A 192 -20.27 6.28 -20.35
CA GLN A 192 -19.25 6.53 -21.37
C GLN A 192 -19.52 5.72 -22.65
N LYS A 193 -19.89 4.44 -22.50
CA LYS A 193 -20.27 3.59 -23.63
C LYS A 193 -21.45 4.20 -24.39
N ALA A 194 -22.51 4.60 -23.69
CA ALA A 194 -23.69 5.19 -24.32
C ALA A 194 -23.38 6.51 -25.01
N GLU A 195 -22.48 7.33 -24.46
CA GLU A 195 -22.01 8.57 -25.06
C GLU A 195 -21.28 8.33 -26.38
N ILE A 196 -20.35 7.38 -26.41
CA ILE A 196 -19.60 6.98 -27.61
C ILE A 196 -20.54 6.39 -28.68
N GLU A 197 -21.44 5.48 -28.29
CA GLU A 197 -22.41 4.88 -29.21
C GLU A 197 -23.38 5.93 -29.80
N LYS A 198 -23.76 6.95 -29.02
CA LYS A 198 -24.61 8.05 -29.47
C LYS A 198 -23.88 8.97 -30.47
N ALA A 199 -22.58 9.17 -30.30
CA ALA A 199 -21.77 10.00 -31.19
C ALA A 199 -21.61 9.39 -32.60
N ARG A 200 -21.76 8.07 -32.75
CA ARG A 200 -21.72 7.35 -34.05
C ARG A 200 -20.48 7.69 -34.91
N LEU A 201 -19.36 7.91 -34.25
CA LEU A 201 -18.09 8.31 -34.87
C LEU A 201 -17.65 7.29 -35.91
N ARG A 202 -17.15 7.77 -37.05
CA ARG A 202 -16.57 6.93 -38.11
C ARG A 202 -15.07 7.18 -38.21
N VAL A 203 -14.33 6.12 -38.51
CA VAL A 203 -12.88 6.23 -38.77
C VAL A 203 -12.69 7.02 -40.06
N GLY A 204 -11.87 8.08 -40.01
CA GLY A 204 -11.62 8.97 -41.17
C GLY A 204 -12.60 10.13 -41.31
N GLU A 205 -13.65 10.22 -40.48
CA GLU A 205 -14.69 11.26 -40.57
C GLU A 205 -14.13 12.69 -40.43
N GLU A 206 -13.14 12.87 -39.56
CA GLU A 206 -12.53 14.19 -39.36
C GLU A 206 -11.82 14.71 -40.62
N GLU A 207 -11.08 13.85 -41.32
CA GLU A 207 -10.39 14.22 -42.56
C GLU A 207 -11.39 14.56 -43.67
N GLU A 208 -12.47 13.76 -43.78
CA GLU A 208 -13.56 14.01 -44.72
C GLU A 208 -14.24 15.36 -44.44
N LEU A 209 -14.64 15.61 -43.19
CA LEU A 209 -15.31 16.85 -42.78
C LEU A 209 -14.41 18.09 -42.95
N VAL A 210 -13.11 17.97 -42.67
CA VAL A 210 -12.14 19.05 -42.89
C VAL A 210 -12.00 19.39 -44.37
N ASN A 211 -11.96 18.37 -45.24
CA ASN A 211 -11.89 18.59 -46.68
C ASN A 211 -13.19 19.18 -47.23
N GLU A 212 -14.35 18.66 -46.80
CA GLU A 212 -15.66 19.20 -47.16
C GLU A 212 -15.80 20.66 -46.73
N ARG A 213 -15.42 20.97 -45.49
CA ARG A 213 -15.40 22.35 -45.00
C ARG A 213 -14.52 23.26 -45.85
N LYS A 214 -13.32 22.80 -46.25
CA LYS A 214 -12.41 23.60 -47.09
C LYS A 214 -13.04 23.94 -48.45
N ILE A 215 -13.76 22.98 -49.05
CA ILE A 215 -14.51 23.19 -50.29
C ILE A 215 -15.64 24.20 -50.07
N LEU A 216 -16.43 24.04 -49.02
CA LEU A 216 -17.54 24.93 -48.68
C LEU A 216 -17.09 26.37 -48.39
N ASP A 217 -16.02 26.54 -47.61
CA ASP A 217 -15.42 27.85 -47.33
C ASP A 217 -14.91 28.52 -48.61
N SER A 218 -14.46 27.73 -49.59
CA SER A 218 -13.98 28.20 -50.89
C SER A 218 -15.06 28.24 -51.98
N ALA A 219 -16.31 27.90 -51.67
CA ALA A 219 -17.37 27.69 -52.67
C ALA A 219 -17.62 28.94 -53.52
N ARG A 220 -17.60 30.14 -52.92
CA ARG A 220 -17.75 31.40 -53.67
C ARG A 220 -16.63 31.63 -54.68
N THR A 221 -15.39 31.30 -54.30
CA THR A 221 -14.23 31.42 -55.18
C THR A 221 -14.27 30.38 -56.30
N LEU A 222 -14.71 29.16 -56.00
CA LEU A 222 -14.91 28.10 -56.99
C LEU A 222 -16.02 28.48 -57.98
N MET A 223 -17.16 29.01 -57.52
CA MET A 223 -18.25 29.49 -58.39
C MET A 223 -17.80 30.63 -59.30
N ALA A 224 -17.14 31.66 -58.77
CA ALA A 224 -16.65 32.78 -59.58
C ALA A 224 -15.58 32.34 -60.61
N SER A 225 -14.72 31.39 -60.22
CA SER A 225 -13.72 30.81 -61.13
C SER A 225 -14.39 29.95 -62.20
N ALA A 226 -15.40 29.16 -61.86
CA ALA A 226 -16.18 28.35 -62.79
C ALA A 226 -16.92 29.22 -63.82
N GLU A 227 -17.52 30.33 -63.39
CA GLU A 227 -18.14 31.30 -64.29
C GLU A 227 -17.12 31.91 -65.26
N THR A 228 -15.94 32.27 -64.77
CA THR A 228 -14.84 32.78 -65.62
C THR A 228 -14.39 31.76 -66.66
N VAL A 229 -14.26 30.49 -66.26
CA VAL A 229 -13.93 29.38 -67.17
C VAL A 229 -15.02 29.18 -68.22
N GLN A 230 -16.29 29.21 -67.83
CA GLN A 230 -17.41 29.12 -68.78
C GLN A 230 -17.41 30.26 -69.80
N GLN A 231 -17.25 31.50 -69.32
CA GLN A 231 -17.16 32.66 -70.21
C GLN A 231 -16.00 32.51 -71.20
N THR A 232 -14.85 32.02 -70.75
CA THR A 232 -13.69 31.82 -71.64
C THR A 232 -13.93 30.73 -72.69
N LEU A 233 -14.66 29.67 -72.32
CA LEU A 233 -14.96 28.54 -73.21
C LEU A 233 -16.14 28.79 -74.17
N ASP A 234 -17.03 29.75 -73.88
CA ASP A 234 -18.31 29.91 -74.61
C ASP A 234 -18.72 31.36 -74.94
N ALA A 235 -17.93 32.40 -74.60
CA ALA A 235 -18.28 33.77 -74.97
C ALA A 235 -18.35 34.01 -76.49
N ASP A 236 -19.40 34.72 -76.91
CA ASP A 236 -19.92 34.77 -78.29
C ASP A 236 -18.88 35.03 -79.39
N ASP A 237 -17.94 35.97 -79.22
CA ASP A 237 -17.06 36.39 -80.32
C ASP A 237 -15.60 35.89 -80.25
N SER A 238 -15.17 35.30 -79.14
CA SER A 238 -13.76 34.88 -78.96
C SER A 238 -13.56 33.60 -78.14
N SER A 239 -14.62 32.81 -77.95
CA SER A 239 -14.51 31.56 -77.21
C SER A 239 -13.54 30.58 -77.86
N ILE A 240 -12.88 29.79 -77.01
CA ILE A 240 -12.01 28.70 -77.46
C ILE A 240 -12.80 27.72 -78.34
N SER A 241 -14.07 27.45 -78.03
CA SER A 241 -14.94 26.60 -78.84
C SER A 241 -15.14 27.16 -80.26
N ASN A 242 -15.37 28.46 -80.39
CA ASN A 242 -15.53 29.11 -81.70
C ASN A 242 -14.20 29.16 -82.47
N LEU A 243 -13.09 29.43 -81.79
CA LEU A 243 -11.75 29.45 -82.40
C LEU A 243 -11.31 28.06 -82.87
N LEU A 244 -11.59 27.02 -82.09
CA LEU A 244 -11.34 25.63 -82.51
C LEU A 244 -12.21 25.24 -83.70
N GLY A 245 -13.50 25.60 -83.69
CA GLY A 245 -14.39 25.36 -84.83
C GLY A 245 -13.96 26.10 -86.11
N LEU A 246 -13.37 27.29 -85.99
CA LEU A 246 -12.77 28.01 -87.11
C LEU A 246 -11.49 27.31 -87.61
N ALA A 247 -10.60 26.91 -86.70
CA ALA A 247 -9.39 26.16 -87.03
C ALA A 247 -9.72 24.84 -87.72
N ARG A 248 -10.78 24.15 -87.27
CA ARG A 248 -11.29 22.91 -87.87
C ARG A 248 -11.76 23.12 -89.29
N LYS A 249 -12.52 24.19 -89.57
CA LYS A 249 -12.95 24.52 -90.93
C LYS A 249 -11.79 24.78 -91.89
N GLU A 250 -10.73 25.44 -91.44
CA GLU A 250 -9.55 25.66 -92.29
C GLU A 250 -8.72 24.37 -92.44
N LEU A 251 -8.63 23.56 -91.39
CA LEU A 251 -7.94 22.28 -91.45
C LEU A 251 -8.67 21.28 -92.37
N ASP A 252 -10.01 21.26 -92.38
CA ASP A 252 -10.84 20.51 -93.33
C ASP A 252 -10.52 20.90 -94.78
N ARG A 253 -10.35 22.20 -95.06
CA ARG A 253 -9.97 22.70 -96.39
C ARG A 253 -8.55 22.28 -96.77
N MET A 254 -7.61 22.31 -95.82
CA MET A 254 -6.23 21.89 -96.06
C MET A 254 -6.14 20.38 -96.29
N ALA A 255 -6.87 19.57 -95.53
CA ALA A 255 -6.89 18.12 -95.68
C ALA A 255 -7.56 17.66 -96.98
N ALA A 256 -8.49 18.45 -97.53
CA ALA A 256 -9.02 18.22 -98.87
C ALA A 256 -7.96 18.41 -99.99
N ILE A 257 -6.86 19.10 -99.69
CA ILE A 257 -5.72 19.33 -100.60
C ILE A 257 -4.59 18.34 -100.32
N ASP A 258 -4.28 18.08 -99.05
CA ASP A 258 -3.22 17.18 -98.59
C ASP A 258 -3.76 16.15 -97.58
N ASN A 259 -3.94 14.91 -98.05
CA ASN A 259 -4.41 13.79 -97.23
C ASN A 259 -3.49 13.45 -96.04
N SER A 260 -2.24 13.95 -96.01
CA SER A 260 -1.35 13.74 -94.85
C SER A 260 -1.82 14.46 -93.58
N LEU A 261 -2.74 15.42 -93.71
CA LEU A 261 -3.30 16.22 -92.61
C LEU A 261 -4.49 15.57 -91.89
N GLN A 262 -4.94 14.40 -92.35
CA GLN A 262 -6.13 13.73 -91.82
C GLN A 262 -5.94 13.29 -90.35
N LYS A 263 -4.70 12.95 -89.97
CA LYS A 263 -4.36 12.62 -88.57
C LYS A 263 -4.45 13.83 -87.64
N GLN A 264 -4.13 15.02 -88.13
CA GLN A 264 -4.18 16.28 -87.37
C GLN A 264 -5.64 16.72 -87.19
N MET A 265 -6.52 16.42 -88.14
CA MET A 265 -7.96 16.62 -88.00
C MET A 265 -8.57 15.75 -86.90
N GLU A 266 -8.18 14.48 -86.82
CA GLU A 266 -8.63 13.59 -85.75
C GLU A 266 -8.23 14.11 -84.36
N ILE A 267 -6.98 14.59 -84.24
CA ILE A 267 -6.47 15.22 -83.00
C ILE A 267 -7.29 16.47 -82.66
N LEU A 268 -7.59 17.33 -83.64
CA LEU A 268 -8.38 18.55 -83.39
C LEU A 268 -9.81 18.23 -82.96
N ALA A 269 -10.44 17.21 -83.54
CA ALA A 269 -11.77 16.74 -83.15
C ALA A 269 -11.77 16.15 -81.72
N GLU A 270 -10.71 15.44 -81.33
CA GLU A 270 -10.53 14.96 -79.95
C GLU A 270 -10.39 16.12 -78.96
N ILE A 271 -9.64 17.16 -79.30
CA ILE A 271 -9.49 18.36 -78.48
C ILE A 271 -10.85 19.08 -78.32
N GLU A 272 -11.64 19.24 -79.39
CA GLU A 272 -12.98 19.82 -79.30
C GLU A 272 -13.88 19.04 -78.33
N PHE A 273 -13.85 17.71 -78.41
CA PHE A 273 -14.62 16.85 -77.50
C PHE A 273 -14.18 17.01 -76.04
N GLN A 274 -12.86 17.03 -75.78
CA GLN A 274 -12.32 17.23 -74.44
C GLN A 274 -12.69 18.61 -73.87
N VAL A 275 -12.70 19.65 -74.71
CA VAL A 275 -13.12 21.01 -74.31
C VAL A 275 -14.61 21.04 -73.94
N GLU A 276 -15.46 20.37 -74.72
CA GLU A 276 -16.89 20.27 -74.41
C GLU A 276 -17.15 19.48 -73.11
N GLU A 277 -16.40 18.40 -72.87
CA GLU A 277 -16.49 17.61 -71.64
C GLU A 277 -16.07 18.43 -70.40
N MET A 278 -14.94 19.15 -70.48
CA MET A 278 -14.49 20.07 -69.43
C MET A 278 -15.52 21.16 -69.13
N ARG A 279 -16.14 21.72 -70.17
CA ARG A 279 -17.20 22.72 -70.02
C ARG A 279 -18.37 22.14 -69.22
N ARG A 280 -18.88 20.96 -69.58
CA ARG A 280 -20.00 20.31 -68.88
C ARG A 280 -19.67 20.01 -67.42
N PHE A 281 -18.44 19.58 -67.14
CA PHE A 281 -17.99 19.33 -65.77
C PHE A 281 -17.96 20.61 -64.92
N VAL A 282 -17.40 21.71 -65.46
CA VAL A 282 -17.34 23.01 -64.77
C VAL A 282 -18.74 23.63 -64.58
N GLN A 283 -19.69 23.33 -65.46
CA GLN A 283 -21.08 23.77 -65.33
C GLN A 283 -21.78 23.23 -64.08
N GLN A 284 -21.34 22.09 -63.55
CA GLN A 284 -21.86 21.54 -62.30
C GLN A 284 -21.43 22.35 -61.07
N TYR A 285 -20.38 23.18 -61.14
CA TYR A 285 -19.93 24.04 -60.04
C TYR A 285 -20.67 25.38 -59.95
N GLY A 286 -21.33 25.82 -61.03
CA GLY A 286 -22.07 27.09 -61.08
C GLY A 286 -23.59 26.96 -60.88
N SER A 287 -24.09 25.74 -60.72
CA SER A 287 -25.53 25.41 -60.48
C SER A 287 -25.80 25.29 -59.00
#